data_AF-A0A813FXP3-F1
#
_entry.id   AF-A0A813FXP3-F1
#
_cell.length_a   1.000
_cell.length_b   1.000
_cell.length_c   1.000
_cell.angle_alpha   90.00
_cell.angle_beta   90.00
_cell.angle_gamma   90.00
#
_symmetry.space_group_name_H-M   'P 1'
#
loop_
_entity.id
_entity.type
_entity.pdbx_description
1 polymer ?
#
loop_
_entity_poly.entity_id
_entity_poly.type
_entity_poly.pdbx_seq_one_letter_code
_entity_poly.pdbx_strand_id
1 'polypeptide(L)'
;MRCFSLAVWAWLFTRPWSSSSGAVAAGDDSSPPRRLRDAYGTFPYEAWSGPIKAGTCCAGGAPLAIELRPRTAEGAGASITCALEGGVKTYRFPAGIFEIDEQLLIPESTAIIGAKNPNDMSQPTKSPDWRQQTLFLATRGATDYKMDYCHAQDMMKTRVGFVLSSHVTVRDVSYQGIDTIRPEDNGALCGGGAFETKGCAENDCEASDVNNGGSDGIGSVNVTIERVRLNDYHYAEDSHLVGASVPGNYNCGTLKFKDECCFCKPNGVRSSQVGVWVPMSRNVEGSRHILVRNVVSSSTQADGVNLHGSVDDALVQTAYFQNTGDDIYAVWGAVMNPTNVVFRDSVAINPGVLRPNWYGNCVATYGLKSVVFANLTCRAPTLERPIPSPGDPKPRGSINIDTSMFFFHSSFSAGYPEGNSVKINGWTFEDLEGSSYRAGGGSMNEPAPGKMAWTRSDNGVVAPHQIDAATETSQHINIVVWGCADSCRLGYQGTSPSTPIGGLTNKNGVAHSIVQRGSDLISFVPVELAAGVLVVSALAAVARRSPWSLRPSPCETQGLIAAV
;
A
#
# COMPACT_ATOMS: atom_id res chain seq x y z
N MET A 1 28.31 -56.76 18.41
CA MET A 1 28.40 -55.71 17.36
C MET A 1 28.67 -54.40 18.08
N ARG A 2 29.82 -53.77 17.81
CA ARG A 2 30.45 -52.75 18.66
C ARG A 2 30.08 -51.33 18.22
N CYS A 3 29.76 -50.49 19.20
CA CYS A 3 29.74 -49.03 19.10
C CYS A 3 31.13 -48.49 18.76
N PHE A 4 31.21 -47.36 18.04
CA PHE A 4 32.33 -46.42 18.15
C PHE A 4 31.88 -44.97 17.95
N SER A 5 32.44 -44.12 18.80
CA SER A 5 32.29 -42.67 18.91
C SER A 5 33.46 -41.95 18.22
N LEU A 6 33.20 -40.69 17.82
CA LEU A 6 34.09 -39.51 17.77
C LEU A 6 35.51 -39.61 17.14
N ALA A 7 35.76 -38.77 16.13
CA ALA A 7 37.02 -38.02 16.01
C ALA A 7 36.84 -36.70 15.25
N VAL A 8 37.33 -35.65 15.90
CA VAL A 8 37.50 -34.25 15.49
C VAL A 8 38.66 -34.11 14.52
N TRP A 9 38.52 -33.29 13.47
CA TRP A 9 39.66 -32.61 12.81
C TRP A 9 39.30 -31.16 12.48
N ALA A 10 39.89 -30.25 13.25
CA ALA A 10 39.99 -28.83 12.95
C ALA A 10 41.27 -28.57 12.15
N TRP A 11 41.19 -27.78 11.08
CA TRP A 11 42.38 -27.19 10.46
C TRP A 11 42.13 -25.72 10.10
N LEU A 12 43.09 -24.90 10.52
CA LEU A 12 43.13 -23.44 10.51
C LEU A 12 43.39 -22.87 9.10
N PHE A 13 42.73 -21.75 8.79
CA PHE A 13 43.33 -20.67 8.01
C PHE A 13 42.91 -19.32 8.61
N THR A 14 43.85 -18.66 9.28
CA THR A 14 43.77 -17.26 9.69
C THR A 14 44.56 -16.40 8.69
N ARG A 15 43.91 -15.45 8.04
CA ARG A 15 44.54 -14.24 7.49
C ARG A 15 43.65 -13.04 7.81
N PRO A 16 44.18 -11.99 8.45
CA PRO A 16 43.39 -10.82 8.80
C PRO A 16 43.31 -9.87 7.60
N TRP A 17 42.10 -9.37 7.33
CA TRP A 17 41.87 -8.29 6.38
C TRP A 17 41.88 -6.98 7.17
N SER A 18 42.88 -6.14 6.95
CA SER A 18 42.96 -4.80 7.53
C SER A 18 42.08 -3.84 6.70
N SER A 19 40.94 -3.42 7.25
CA SER A 19 40.17 -2.30 6.71
C SER A 19 40.76 -0.99 7.24
N SER A 20 41.20 -0.14 6.32
CA SER A 20 41.57 1.24 6.56
C SER A 20 40.33 2.06 6.92
N SER A 21 40.26 2.53 8.15
CA SER A 21 39.28 3.49 8.64
C SER A 21 39.56 4.88 8.05
N GLY A 22 38.86 5.22 6.96
CA GLY A 22 38.70 6.61 6.54
C GLY A 22 37.69 7.29 7.45
N ALA A 23 38.15 8.29 8.21
CA ALA A 23 37.29 9.13 9.03
C ALA A 23 36.36 9.95 8.12
N VAL A 24 35.06 9.62 8.15
CA VAL A 24 34.00 10.44 7.57
C VAL A 24 33.62 11.51 8.59
N ALA A 25 33.58 12.77 8.14
CA ALA A 25 33.25 13.91 8.96
C ALA A 25 31.86 13.78 9.60
N ALA A 26 31.74 14.18 10.86
CA ALA A 26 30.47 14.27 11.60
C ALA A 26 29.55 15.31 10.95
N GLY A 27 28.66 14.83 10.08
CA GLY A 27 27.49 15.56 9.60
C GLY A 27 26.31 15.34 10.55
N ASP A 28 25.58 16.42 10.79
CA ASP A 28 24.35 16.60 11.59
C ASP A 28 23.68 15.33 12.15
N ASP A 29 23.61 15.25 13.48
CA ASP A 29 22.94 14.19 14.26
C ASP A 29 21.41 14.30 14.12
N SER A 30 20.89 13.93 12.96
CA SER A 30 19.45 13.86 12.67
C SER A 30 18.84 12.49 12.92
N SER A 31 19.53 11.60 13.66
CA SER A 31 18.89 10.42 14.23
C SER A 31 17.79 10.88 15.19
N PRO A 32 16.52 10.39 15.18
CA PRO A 32 15.63 10.53 16.32
C PRO A 32 16.42 10.13 17.57
N PRO A 33 16.87 11.12 18.37
CA PRO A 33 17.87 10.84 19.37
C PRO A 33 17.27 9.81 20.32
N ARG A 34 18.07 8.92 20.88
CA ARG A 34 17.68 8.02 21.99
C ARG A 34 16.79 8.74 23.03
N ARG A 35 17.01 10.05 23.20
CA ARG A 35 16.22 11.04 23.96
C ARG A 35 14.73 11.14 23.62
N LEU A 36 14.30 10.84 22.38
CA LEU A 36 12.89 10.84 22.00
C LEU A 36 12.15 9.70 22.70
N ARG A 37 12.72 8.49 22.74
CA ARG A 37 12.10 7.36 23.45
C ARG A 37 11.92 7.66 24.95
N ASP A 38 12.90 8.32 25.55
CA ASP A 38 12.84 8.66 26.98
C ASP A 38 11.82 9.78 27.27
N ALA A 39 11.49 10.60 26.28
CA ALA A 39 10.47 11.65 26.39
C ALA A 39 9.04 11.14 26.17
N TYR A 40 8.87 9.93 25.63
CA TYR A 40 7.57 9.40 25.23
C TYR A 40 7.18 8.17 26.04
N GLY A 41 5.91 8.12 26.44
CA GLY A 41 5.31 6.87 26.88
C GLY A 41 5.49 5.83 25.77
N THR A 42 6.33 4.83 26.02
CA THR A 42 6.45 3.64 25.18
C THR A 42 5.67 2.53 25.85
N PHE A 43 4.66 2.00 25.16
CA PHE A 43 3.72 1.03 25.69
C PHE A 43 3.92 -0.30 24.96
N PRO A 44 4.26 -1.37 25.69
CA PRO A 44 4.47 -2.67 25.08
C PRO A 44 3.15 -3.24 24.56
N TYR A 45 3.23 -4.14 23.60
CA TYR A 45 2.08 -4.65 22.86
C TYR A 45 0.97 -5.23 23.76
N GLU A 46 1.36 -5.99 24.78
CA GLU A 46 0.44 -6.60 25.75
C GLU A 46 -0.31 -5.59 26.62
N ALA A 47 0.22 -4.36 26.78
CA ALA A 47 -0.40 -3.33 27.60
C ALA A 47 -1.67 -2.75 26.95
N TRP A 48 -1.83 -2.87 25.63
CA TRP A 48 -2.93 -2.22 24.90
C TRP A 48 -3.72 -3.14 23.96
N SER A 49 -3.10 -4.19 23.41
CA SER A 49 -3.72 -5.01 22.36
C SER A 49 -4.83 -5.94 22.88
N GLY A 50 -4.67 -6.49 24.09
CA GLY A 50 -5.62 -7.44 24.69
C GLY A 50 -7.06 -6.93 24.73
N PRO A 51 -7.32 -5.72 25.29
CA PRO A 51 -8.64 -5.11 25.28
C PRO A 51 -9.25 -4.98 23.88
N ILE A 52 -8.47 -4.62 22.86
CA ILE A 52 -8.95 -4.48 21.48
C ILE A 52 -9.31 -5.84 20.90
N LYS A 53 -8.44 -6.85 21.03
CA LYS A 53 -8.70 -8.23 20.58
C LYS A 53 -9.97 -8.80 21.21
N ALA A 54 -10.14 -8.58 22.52
CA ALA A 54 -11.32 -9.00 23.25
C ALA A 54 -12.58 -8.18 22.91
N GLY A 55 -12.44 -7.09 22.15
CA GLY A 55 -13.52 -6.15 21.88
C GLY A 55 -14.07 -5.53 23.16
N THR A 56 -13.21 -5.34 24.17
CA THR A 56 -13.57 -4.80 25.49
C THR A 56 -13.81 -3.30 25.37
N CYS A 57 -15.09 -2.95 25.36
CA CYS A 57 -15.55 -1.56 25.37
C CYS A 57 -16.83 -1.49 26.23
N CYS A 58 -17.09 -0.35 26.87
CA CYS A 58 -18.29 -0.20 27.69
C CYS A 58 -19.57 -0.40 26.86
N ALA A 59 -20.44 -1.31 27.31
CA ALA A 59 -21.77 -1.49 26.73
C ALA A 59 -22.76 -0.36 27.10
N GLY A 60 -22.45 0.41 28.17
CA GLY A 60 -23.36 1.36 28.82
C GLY A 60 -23.16 2.85 28.46
N GLY A 61 -22.51 3.17 27.34
CA GLY A 61 -22.36 4.54 26.85
C GLY A 61 -21.32 5.43 27.56
N ALA A 62 -20.98 5.16 28.83
CA ALA A 62 -19.84 5.82 29.47
C ALA A 62 -18.50 5.32 28.89
N PRO A 63 -17.53 6.18 28.58
CA PRO A 63 -16.22 5.75 28.10
C PRO A 63 -15.47 4.90 29.15
N LEU A 64 -14.92 3.76 28.73
CA LEU A 64 -13.98 2.96 29.50
C LEU A 64 -12.58 3.57 29.38
N ALA A 65 -11.89 3.80 30.48
CA ALA A 65 -10.45 4.09 30.47
C ALA A 65 -9.66 2.77 30.63
N ILE A 66 -8.81 2.46 29.67
CA ILE A 66 -7.88 1.34 29.69
C ILE A 66 -6.51 1.90 30.08
N GLU A 67 -6.13 1.69 31.34
CA GLU A 67 -4.84 2.15 31.87
C GLU A 67 -3.68 1.42 31.20
N LEU A 68 -2.71 2.18 30.70
CA LEU A 68 -1.52 1.68 30.04
C LEU A 68 -0.34 1.69 31.00
N ARG A 69 0.36 0.55 31.07
CA ARG A 69 1.63 0.46 31.77
C ARG A 69 2.76 0.78 30.81
N PRO A 70 3.55 1.84 31.04
CA PRO A 70 4.72 2.12 30.21
C PRO A 70 5.78 1.04 30.40
N ARG A 71 6.63 0.87 29.39
CA ARG A 71 7.75 -0.09 29.38
C ARG A 71 8.79 0.21 30.46
N THR A 72 9.02 1.49 30.77
CA THR A 72 9.93 1.93 31.83
C THR A 72 9.14 2.50 33.01
N ALA A 73 9.63 2.29 34.23
CA ALA A 73 8.98 2.78 35.45
C ALA A 73 8.89 4.32 35.54
N GLU A 74 9.71 5.02 34.76
CA GLU A 74 9.78 6.48 34.70
C GLU A 74 8.79 7.11 33.71
N GLY A 75 8.16 6.29 32.84
CA GLY A 75 7.18 6.78 31.89
C GLY A 75 5.93 7.28 32.60
N ALA A 76 5.39 8.42 32.16
CA ALA A 76 4.05 8.84 32.60
C ALA A 76 3.02 7.79 32.15
N GLY A 77 2.13 7.40 33.07
CA GLY A 77 0.97 6.59 32.72
C GLY A 77 0.12 7.30 31.67
N ALA A 78 -0.58 6.52 30.85
CA ALA A 78 -1.54 7.02 29.87
C ALA A 78 -2.73 6.07 29.81
N SER A 79 -3.82 6.48 29.18
CA SER A 79 -5.01 5.64 29.05
C SER A 79 -5.55 5.67 27.63
N ILE A 80 -5.99 4.52 27.11
CA ILE A 80 -6.84 4.44 25.92
C ILE A 80 -8.28 4.61 26.38
N THR A 81 -9.03 5.53 25.79
CA THR A 81 -10.47 5.61 26.05
C THR A 81 -11.22 4.75 25.03
N CYS A 82 -12.16 3.92 25.48
CA CYS A 82 -13.06 3.18 24.61
C CYS A 82 -14.53 3.56 24.84
N ALA A 83 -15.25 3.92 23.79
CA ALA A 83 -16.70 4.17 23.84
C ALA A 83 -17.42 3.48 22.68
N LEU A 84 -18.71 3.18 22.87
CA LEU A 84 -19.58 2.72 21.79
C LEU A 84 -20.23 3.94 21.11
N GLU A 85 -19.76 4.29 19.92
CA GLU A 85 -20.20 5.46 19.16
C GLU A 85 -20.94 5.01 17.90
N GLY A 86 -22.26 5.22 17.83
CA GLY A 86 -23.05 4.83 16.66
C GLY A 86 -23.00 3.32 16.36
N GLY A 87 -22.84 2.47 17.40
CA GLY A 87 -22.68 1.02 17.24
C GLY A 87 -21.25 0.56 16.93
N VAL A 88 -20.29 1.49 16.83
CA VAL A 88 -18.87 1.21 16.57
C VAL A 88 -18.07 1.33 17.86
N LYS A 89 -17.29 0.30 18.20
CA LYS A 89 -16.36 0.33 19.34
C LYS A 89 -15.18 1.23 18.99
N THR A 90 -15.06 2.36 19.65
CA THR A 90 -14.10 3.40 19.30
C THR A 90 -13.01 3.51 20.35
N TYR A 91 -11.80 3.08 20.00
CA TYR A 91 -10.60 3.20 20.82
C TYR A 91 -9.83 4.46 20.43
N ARG A 92 -9.67 5.38 21.38
CA ARG A 92 -8.87 6.60 21.20
C ARG A 92 -7.54 6.47 21.91
N PHE A 93 -6.49 6.52 21.13
CA PHE A 93 -5.13 6.45 21.61
C PHE A 93 -4.61 7.86 21.92
N PRO A 94 -3.92 8.05 23.06
CA PRO A 94 -3.16 9.27 23.30
C PRO A 94 -1.91 9.31 22.43
N ALA A 95 -1.18 10.42 22.49
CA ALA A 95 0.15 10.49 21.90
C ALA A 95 1.10 9.54 22.65
N GLY A 96 1.98 8.86 21.92
CA GLY A 96 2.88 7.84 22.47
C GLY A 96 3.35 6.84 21.41
N ILE A 97 4.28 5.98 21.83
CA ILE A 97 4.80 4.87 21.02
C ILE A 97 4.15 3.59 21.51
N PHE A 98 3.38 2.94 20.65
CA PHE A 98 2.66 1.70 20.91
C PHE A 98 3.35 0.59 20.13
N GLU A 99 4.07 -0.26 20.84
CA GLU A 99 4.76 -1.36 20.19
C GLU A 99 3.77 -2.39 19.68
N ILE A 100 4.05 -2.94 18.50
CA ILE A 100 3.28 -4.00 17.87
C ILE A 100 4.26 -5.09 17.44
N ASP A 101 4.01 -6.34 17.85
CA ASP A 101 4.93 -7.46 17.62
C ASP A 101 4.30 -8.61 16.84
N GLU A 102 3.06 -8.43 16.38
CA GLU A 102 2.33 -9.35 15.53
C GLU A 102 1.31 -8.62 14.65
N GLN A 103 0.72 -9.35 13.70
CA GLN A 103 -0.39 -8.93 12.88
C GLN A 103 -1.65 -8.91 13.73
N LEU A 104 -2.12 -7.73 14.12
CA LEU A 104 -3.29 -7.61 14.99
C LEU A 104 -4.59 -7.62 14.16
N LEU A 105 -5.39 -8.68 14.31
CA LEU A 105 -6.76 -8.70 13.79
C LEU A 105 -7.66 -7.78 14.59
N ILE A 106 -8.17 -6.74 13.94
CA ILE A 106 -9.11 -5.77 14.48
C ILE A 106 -10.53 -6.32 14.33
N PRO A 107 -11.29 -6.49 15.43
CA PRO A 107 -12.66 -6.97 15.35
C PRO A 107 -13.56 -6.06 14.50
N GLU A 108 -14.62 -6.64 13.96
CA GLU A 108 -15.61 -5.88 13.20
C GLU A 108 -16.22 -4.72 14.00
N SER A 109 -16.67 -3.70 13.28
CA SER A 109 -17.32 -2.50 13.86
C SER A 109 -16.43 -1.83 14.93
N THR A 110 -15.15 -1.65 14.60
CA THR A 110 -14.14 -1.05 15.48
C THR A 110 -13.49 0.16 14.82
N ALA A 111 -13.28 1.23 15.59
CA ALA A 111 -12.49 2.38 15.18
C ALA A 111 -11.24 2.52 16.05
N ILE A 112 -10.07 2.64 15.41
CA ILE A 112 -8.80 3.04 16.04
C ILE A 112 -8.52 4.49 15.65
N ILE A 113 -8.44 5.36 16.65
CA ILE A 113 -8.31 6.80 16.44
C ILE A 113 -7.12 7.29 17.23
N GLY A 114 -6.08 7.78 16.56
CA GLY A 114 -4.92 8.36 17.22
C GLY A 114 -5.11 9.82 17.62
N ALA A 115 -4.07 10.38 18.22
CA ALA A 115 -4.13 11.68 18.89
C ALA A 115 -4.29 12.87 17.94
N LYS A 116 -3.69 12.81 16.74
CA LYS A 116 -3.65 13.93 15.80
C LYS A 116 -3.41 13.44 14.38
N ASN A 117 -3.92 14.17 13.38
CA ASN A 117 -3.55 13.97 11.99
C ASN A 117 -2.02 14.14 11.79
N PRO A 118 -1.29 13.10 11.33
CA PRO A 118 0.17 13.15 11.13
C PRO A 118 0.58 13.82 9.79
N ASN A 119 -0.38 14.15 8.94
CA ASN A 119 -0.11 14.57 7.57
C ASN A 119 -0.40 16.05 7.34
N ASP A 120 0.58 16.72 6.73
CA ASP A 120 0.42 18.01 6.06
C ASP A 120 0.51 17.76 4.56
N MET A 121 -0.64 17.64 3.88
CA MET A 121 -0.67 17.31 2.45
C MET A 121 -0.13 18.43 1.55
N SER A 122 0.10 19.64 2.08
CA SER A 122 0.81 20.69 1.36
C SER A 122 2.34 20.49 1.38
N GLN A 123 2.83 19.71 2.35
CA GLN A 123 4.24 19.36 2.54
C GLN A 123 4.37 17.89 2.98
N PRO A 124 3.98 16.91 2.14
CA PRO A 124 3.88 15.50 2.54
C PRO A 124 5.22 14.91 3.01
N THR A 125 6.36 15.44 2.55
CA THR A 125 7.71 15.02 2.96
C THR A 125 8.11 15.47 4.37
N LYS A 126 7.39 16.43 4.97
CA LYS A 126 7.71 16.95 6.30
C LYS A 126 7.21 16.02 7.38
N SER A 127 8.11 15.43 8.16
CA SER A 127 7.76 14.59 9.33
C SER A 127 6.90 15.35 10.36
N PRO A 128 5.96 14.67 11.04
CA PRO A 128 5.12 15.29 12.05
C PRO A 128 5.92 15.58 13.32
N ASP A 129 5.35 16.42 14.20
CA ASP A 129 5.81 16.48 15.59
C ASP A 129 5.41 15.20 16.32
N TRP A 130 6.34 14.24 16.43
CA TRP A 130 6.15 12.93 17.05
C TRP A 130 5.62 13.00 18.50
N ARG A 131 5.81 14.12 19.20
CA ARG A 131 5.27 14.36 20.56
C ARG A 131 3.74 14.35 20.63
N GLN A 132 3.11 14.61 19.49
CA GLN A 132 1.66 14.78 19.38
C GLN A 132 1.00 13.60 18.65
N GLN A 133 1.78 12.60 18.25
CA GLN A 133 1.30 11.50 17.42
C GLN A 133 1.09 10.23 18.23
N THR A 134 0.12 9.43 17.79
CA THR A 134 0.05 8.00 18.10
C THR A 134 0.88 7.26 17.07
N LEU A 135 2.00 6.67 17.48
CA LEU A 135 2.87 5.86 16.62
C LEU A 135 2.75 4.39 17.00
N PHE A 136 2.36 3.54 16.06
CA PHE A 136 2.53 2.10 16.16
C PHE A 136 3.90 1.70 15.63
N LEU A 137 4.74 1.10 16.46
CA LEU A 137 6.11 0.74 16.13
C LEU A 137 6.27 -0.78 16.11
N ALA A 138 6.54 -1.34 14.94
CA ALA A 138 6.84 -2.76 14.81
C ALA A 138 8.12 -3.09 15.60
N THR A 139 8.07 -4.16 16.39
CA THR A 139 9.25 -4.68 17.12
C THR A 139 9.81 -5.96 16.51
N ARG A 140 9.19 -6.45 15.43
CA ARG A 140 9.66 -7.57 14.60
C ARG A 140 9.50 -7.22 13.12
N GLY A 141 10.31 -7.84 12.28
CA GLY A 141 10.24 -7.66 10.84
C GLY A 141 11.21 -8.61 10.12
N ALA A 142 11.04 -8.67 8.81
CA ALA A 142 11.89 -9.42 7.90
C ALA A 142 13.24 -8.71 7.70
N THR A 143 14.30 -9.32 8.22
CA THR A 143 15.68 -8.86 8.05
C THR A 143 16.59 -9.89 7.37
N ASP A 144 16.06 -11.08 7.07
CA ASP A 144 16.74 -12.17 6.37
C ASP A 144 15.93 -12.53 5.11
N TYR A 145 16.60 -12.61 3.98
CA TYR A 145 15.99 -12.99 2.70
C TYR A 145 15.42 -14.40 2.72
N LYS A 146 16.04 -15.32 3.46
CA LYS A 146 15.62 -16.72 3.56
C LYS A 146 14.65 -16.99 4.71
N MET A 147 14.16 -15.93 5.35
CA MET A 147 13.12 -16.05 6.35
C MET A 147 11.87 -16.63 5.67
N ASP A 148 11.29 -17.68 6.26
CA ASP A 148 9.94 -18.09 5.90
C ASP A 148 9.00 -16.93 6.27
N TYR A 149 8.36 -16.33 5.27
CA TYR A 149 7.47 -15.18 5.41
C TYR A 149 6.06 -15.54 4.99
N CYS A 150 5.92 -16.15 3.82
CA CYS A 150 4.65 -16.61 3.25
C CYS A 150 4.09 -17.83 3.97
N HIS A 151 4.97 -18.74 4.35
CA HIS A 151 4.61 -20.01 4.97
C HIS A 151 5.15 -20.16 6.40
N ALA A 152 5.51 -19.04 7.03
CA ALA A 152 6.02 -19.05 8.39
C ALA A 152 5.00 -19.69 9.35
N GLN A 153 5.45 -20.63 10.18
CA GLN A 153 4.57 -21.25 11.19
C GLN A 153 3.96 -20.21 12.14
N ASP A 154 4.69 -19.13 12.41
CA ASP A 154 4.26 -17.98 13.19
C ASP A 154 4.10 -16.72 12.33
N MET A 155 3.54 -16.86 11.13
CA MET A 155 3.30 -15.77 10.17
C MET A 155 2.74 -14.48 10.78
N MET A 156 1.89 -14.58 11.81
CA MET A 156 1.41 -13.45 12.58
C MET A 156 2.54 -12.55 13.11
N LYS A 157 3.66 -13.13 13.52
CA LYS A 157 4.81 -12.44 14.12
C LYS A 157 5.86 -12.02 13.09
N THR A 158 5.82 -12.57 11.88
CA THR A 158 6.68 -12.13 10.77
C THR A 158 6.02 -10.99 9.97
N ARG A 159 4.69 -10.95 9.92
CA ARG A 159 3.90 -9.93 9.19
C ARG A 159 3.28 -8.90 10.13
N VAL A 160 4.10 -8.17 10.86
CA VAL A 160 3.61 -7.19 11.84
C VAL A 160 2.80 -6.09 11.13
N GLY A 161 1.60 -5.78 11.65
CA GLY A 161 0.67 -4.83 11.05
C GLY A 161 -0.74 -4.99 11.61
N PHE A 162 -1.74 -4.43 10.93
CA PHE A 162 -3.16 -4.58 11.30
C PHE A 162 -3.92 -5.35 10.22
N VAL A 163 -4.72 -6.35 10.60
CA VAL A 163 -5.76 -6.93 9.73
C VAL A 163 -7.11 -6.33 10.11
N LEU A 164 -7.73 -5.63 9.17
CA LEU A 164 -8.94 -4.85 9.36
C LEU A 164 -10.14 -5.69 8.91
N SER A 165 -11.00 -6.07 9.86
CA SER A 165 -12.28 -6.71 9.56
C SER A 165 -13.29 -5.73 8.97
N SER A 166 -14.52 -6.18 8.71
CA SER A 166 -15.59 -5.33 8.20
C SER A 166 -15.96 -4.19 9.16
N HIS A 167 -16.34 -3.04 8.60
CA HIS A 167 -16.73 -1.84 9.32
C HIS A 167 -15.63 -1.30 10.25
N VAL A 168 -14.37 -1.50 9.87
CA VAL A 168 -13.22 -1.00 10.62
C VAL A 168 -12.78 0.35 10.08
N THR A 169 -12.48 1.28 10.98
CA THR A 169 -11.85 2.56 10.66
C THR A 169 -10.54 2.71 11.41
N VAL A 170 -9.48 3.08 10.71
CA VAL A 170 -8.23 3.54 11.32
C VAL A 170 -7.97 4.96 10.86
N ARG A 171 -7.75 5.88 11.82
CA ARG A 171 -7.44 7.26 11.49
C ARG A 171 -6.55 7.99 12.48
N ASP A 172 -5.85 9.01 11.99
CA ASP A 172 -5.04 9.91 12.81
C ASP A 172 -3.87 9.20 13.51
N VAL A 173 -3.25 8.23 12.83
CA VAL A 173 -2.18 7.37 13.39
C VAL A 173 -0.96 7.35 12.49
N SER A 174 0.20 7.06 13.07
CA SER A 174 1.41 6.71 12.34
C SER A 174 1.76 5.24 12.56
N TYR A 175 2.39 4.61 11.57
CA TYR A 175 2.92 3.25 11.64
C TYR A 175 4.37 3.22 11.16
N GLN A 176 5.23 2.47 11.82
CA GLN A 176 6.61 2.22 11.41
C GLN A 176 6.90 0.72 11.44
N GLY A 177 7.09 0.12 10.26
CA GLY A 177 7.63 -1.22 10.13
C GLY A 177 9.15 -1.26 10.38
N ILE A 178 9.71 -2.44 10.57
CA ILE A 178 11.17 -2.63 10.72
C ILE A 178 11.74 -3.70 9.80
N ASP A 179 11.00 -4.07 8.75
CA ASP A 179 11.53 -4.89 7.68
C ASP A 179 12.64 -4.13 6.96
N THR A 180 13.73 -4.81 6.64
CA THR A 180 14.88 -4.23 5.91
C THR A 180 15.15 -4.94 4.59
N ILE A 181 14.29 -5.91 4.25
CA ILE A 181 14.34 -6.71 3.03
C ILE A 181 12.97 -7.29 2.72
N ARG A 182 12.73 -7.63 1.46
CA ARG A 182 11.65 -8.52 1.04
C ARG A 182 12.13 -9.96 0.99
N PRO A 183 11.58 -10.88 1.80
CA PRO A 183 11.95 -12.30 1.76
C PRO A 183 11.70 -12.95 0.40
N GLU A 184 12.42 -14.04 0.14
CA GLU A 184 12.39 -14.79 -1.13
C GLU A 184 10.99 -15.32 -1.43
N ASP A 185 10.36 -15.95 -0.44
CA ASP A 185 9.03 -16.54 -0.59
C ASP A 185 7.95 -15.46 -0.72
N ASN A 186 8.21 -14.22 -0.27
CA ASN A 186 7.38 -13.04 -0.53
C ASN A 186 7.52 -12.47 -1.95
N GLY A 187 8.19 -13.18 -2.86
CA GLY A 187 8.38 -12.77 -4.26
C GLY A 187 7.08 -12.57 -5.04
N ALA A 188 6.00 -13.28 -4.67
CA ALA A 188 4.67 -13.10 -5.25
C ALA A 188 3.73 -12.24 -4.38
N LEU A 189 4.24 -11.55 -3.37
CA LEU A 189 3.47 -10.77 -2.38
C LEU A 189 2.41 -11.61 -1.64
N CYS A 190 2.73 -11.98 -0.40
CA CYS A 190 1.80 -12.60 0.53
C CYS A 190 1.43 -11.60 1.65
N GLY A 191 1.25 -10.32 1.31
CA GLY A 191 0.96 -9.27 2.29
C GLY A 191 2.19 -8.75 3.04
N GLY A 192 2.07 -8.56 4.36
CA GLY A 192 3.00 -7.77 5.17
C GLY A 192 2.69 -6.26 5.15
N GLY A 193 1.44 -5.90 4.89
CA GLY A 193 0.94 -4.54 4.93
C GLY A 193 0.96 -3.97 6.34
N ALA A 194 1.31 -2.69 6.46
CA ALA A 194 1.04 -1.95 7.70
C ALA A 194 -0.46 -2.02 8.05
N PHE A 195 -1.30 -1.94 7.02
CA PHE A 195 -2.74 -2.16 7.08
C PHE A 195 -3.16 -3.15 6.00
N GLU A 196 -3.89 -4.19 6.39
CA GLU A 196 -4.46 -5.17 5.48
C GLU A 196 -5.95 -5.38 5.74
N THR A 197 -6.73 -5.78 4.74
CA THR A 197 -8.06 -6.35 5.00
C THR A 197 -7.95 -7.85 5.27
N LYS A 198 -9.00 -8.48 5.82
CA LYS A 198 -9.06 -9.94 5.89
C LYS A 198 -8.97 -10.57 4.49
N GLY A 199 -8.32 -11.73 4.41
CA GLY A 199 -8.23 -12.56 3.22
C GLY A 199 -7.18 -13.66 3.36
N CYS A 200 -6.74 -14.19 2.23
CA CYS A 200 -5.71 -15.22 2.20
C CYS A 200 -4.34 -14.62 2.49
N ALA A 201 -3.51 -15.40 3.17
CA ALA A 201 -2.13 -15.03 3.43
C ALA A 201 -1.30 -15.06 2.15
N GLU A 202 -1.56 -16.03 1.27
CA GLU A 202 -0.90 -16.17 -0.03
C GLU A 202 -1.68 -15.42 -1.11
N ASN A 203 -1.01 -15.15 -2.23
CA ASN A 203 -1.59 -14.49 -3.41
C ASN A 203 -2.54 -15.40 -4.21
N ASP A 204 -2.74 -16.65 -3.77
CA ASP A 204 -3.73 -17.55 -4.34
C ASP A 204 -4.47 -18.28 -3.21
N CYS A 205 -5.75 -17.94 -3.05
CA CYS A 205 -6.62 -18.57 -2.06
C CYS A 205 -6.93 -20.04 -2.34
N GLU A 206 -6.80 -20.49 -3.59
CA GLU A 206 -7.07 -21.89 -3.97
C GLU A 206 -5.88 -22.79 -3.64
N ALA A 207 -4.66 -22.23 -3.65
CA ALA A 207 -3.42 -22.96 -3.40
C ALA A 207 -3.09 -23.11 -1.91
N SER A 208 -3.73 -22.34 -1.02
CA SER A 208 -3.37 -22.26 0.39
C SER A 208 -4.59 -22.15 1.31
N ASP A 209 -4.53 -22.86 2.44
CA ASP A 209 -5.50 -22.75 3.54
C ASP A 209 -5.11 -21.67 4.57
N VAL A 210 -4.01 -20.95 4.31
CA VAL A 210 -3.47 -19.95 5.24
C VAL A 210 -4.15 -18.60 5.01
N ASN A 211 -4.63 -17.98 6.11
CA ASN A 211 -5.27 -16.66 6.10
C ASN A 211 -4.42 -15.65 6.88
N ASN A 212 -4.42 -14.38 6.47
CA ASN A 212 -3.70 -13.34 7.18
C ASN A 212 -4.34 -13.07 8.56
N GLY A 213 -3.55 -12.66 9.55
CA GLY A 213 -4.10 -12.15 10.82
C GLY A 213 -4.84 -13.18 11.68
N GLY A 214 -4.81 -14.47 11.36
CA GLY A 214 -5.74 -15.44 11.94
C GLY A 214 -7.20 -15.18 11.54
N SER A 215 -7.41 -14.52 10.40
CA SER A 215 -8.73 -14.23 9.84
C SER A 215 -9.40 -15.48 9.27
N ASP A 216 -10.66 -15.33 8.88
CA ASP A 216 -11.48 -16.34 8.22
C ASP A 216 -11.22 -16.44 6.70
N GLY A 217 -10.32 -15.61 6.14
CA GLY A 217 -10.07 -15.53 4.70
C GLY A 217 -11.20 -14.88 3.90
N ILE A 218 -12.23 -14.35 4.57
CA ILE A 218 -13.37 -13.69 3.95
C ILE A 218 -13.05 -12.20 3.80
N GLY A 219 -13.30 -11.65 2.62
CA GLY A 219 -13.05 -10.24 2.30
C GLY A 219 -13.79 -9.29 3.23
N SER A 220 -13.19 -8.12 3.45
CA SER A 220 -13.73 -7.13 4.39
C SER A 220 -14.60 -6.10 3.67
N VAL A 221 -15.59 -5.58 4.39
CA VAL A 221 -16.58 -4.64 3.84
C VAL A 221 -16.54 -3.33 4.63
N ASN A 222 -16.58 -2.18 3.97
CA ASN A 222 -16.58 -0.85 4.61
C ASN A 222 -15.35 -0.61 5.51
N VAL A 223 -14.15 -0.72 4.93
CA VAL A 223 -12.89 -0.43 5.63
C VAL A 223 -12.42 0.97 5.28
N THR A 224 -12.06 1.76 6.28
CA THR A 224 -11.52 3.12 6.10
C THR A 224 -10.13 3.24 6.74
N ILE A 225 -9.15 3.65 5.94
CA ILE A 225 -7.79 4.02 6.36
C ILE A 225 -7.61 5.49 6.01
N GLU A 226 -7.54 6.36 7.01
CA GLU A 226 -7.59 7.80 6.78
C GLU A 226 -6.59 8.60 7.63
N ARG A 227 -5.88 9.59 7.05
CA ARG A 227 -4.94 10.44 7.80
C ARG A 227 -3.91 9.58 8.53
N VAL A 228 -3.24 8.75 7.75
CA VAL A 228 -2.26 7.77 8.21
C VAL A 228 -0.88 8.11 7.65
N ARG A 229 0.15 7.96 8.48
CA ARG A 229 1.55 8.12 8.06
C ARG A 229 2.33 6.83 8.24
N LEU A 230 3.04 6.40 7.20
CA LEU A 230 3.73 5.12 7.14
C LEU A 230 5.24 5.33 6.99
N ASN A 231 6.01 4.57 7.77
CA ASN A 231 7.46 4.35 7.62
C ASN A 231 8.29 5.63 7.58
N ASP A 232 7.86 6.67 8.31
CA ASP A 232 8.51 7.97 8.36
C ASP A 232 9.36 8.18 9.63
N TYR A 233 9.07 7.44 10.71
CA TYR A 233 9.70 7.64 12.01
C TYR A 233 11.22 7.41 11.96
N HIS A 234 11.65 6.38 11.23
CA HIS A 234 13.06 6.07 11.00
C HIS A 234 13.60 6.65 9.68
N TYR A 235 12.76 7.30 8.88
CA TYR A 235 13.15 7.69 7.53
C TYR A 235 14.30 8.69 7.48
N ALA A 236 14.37 9.64 8.43
CA ALA A 236 15.49 10.57 8.49
C ALA A 236 16.85 9.83 8.63
N GLU A 237 16.91 8.79 9.48
CA GLU A 237 18.09 7.93 9.62
C GLU A 237 18.35 7.12 8.37
N ASP A 238 17.30 6.55 7.77
CA ASP A 238 17.42 5.55 6.72
C ASP A 238 17.49 6.17 5.31
N SER A 239 17.23 7.47 5.17
CA SER A 239 17.11 8.17 3.88
C SER A 239 18.36 8.01 3.00
N HIS A 240 19.55 8.00 3.60
CA HIS A 240 20.81 7.81 2.89
C HIS A 240 21.03 6.37 2.37
N LEU A 241 20.22 5.41 2.82
CA LEU A 241 20.23 4.02 2.37
C LEU A 241 19.27 3.78 1.18
N VAL A 242 18.35 4.70 0.92
CA VAL A 242 17.39 4.60 -0.19
C VAL A 242 18.14 4.64 -1.53
N GLY A 243 18.01 3.57 -2.32
CA GLY A 243 18.71 3.43 -3.59
C GLY A 243 20.22 3.23 -3.47
N ALA A 244 20.76 3.11 -2.25
CA ALA A 244 22.17 2.86 -2.04
C ALA A 244 22.59 1.49 -2.61
N SER A 245 23.80 1.40 -3.15
CA SER A 245 24.35 0.14 -3.61
C SER A 245 24.64 -0.77 -2.42
N VAL A 246 24.04 -1.97 -2.42
CA VAL A 246 24.29 -3.00 -1.40
C VAL A 246 25.29 -4.02 -1.98
N PRO A 247 26.53 -4.10 -1.48
CA PRO A 247 27.55 -4.98 -2.05
C PRO A 247 27.11 -6.45 -2.13
N GLY A 248 27.08 -7.01 -3.33
CA GLY A 248 26.69 -8.40 -3.60
C GLY A 248 25.20 -8.61 -3.85
N ASN A 249 24.33 -7.60 -3.59
CA ASN A 249 23.09 -7.49 -4.35
C ASN A 249 23.47 -7.16 -5.81
N TYR A 250 22.60 -7.49 -6.77
CA TYR A 250 22.79 -7.22 -8.20
C TYR A 250 23.78 -8.13 -8.95
N ASN A 251 24.27 -9.20 -8.30
CA ASN A 251 24.97 -10.28 -9.00
C ASN A 251 23.96 -11.20 -9.74
N CYS A 252 23.04 -10.63 -10.52
CA CYS A 252 21.95 -11.32 -11.21
C CYS A 252 22.36 -11.69 -12.65
N GLY A 253 23.57 -12.20 -12.80
CA GLY A 253 24.22 -12.40 -14.11
C GLY A 253 23.65 -13.54 -14.93
N THR A 254 22.82 -14.42 -14.34
CA THR A 254 22.24 -15.57 -15.02
C THR A 254 20.72 -15.69 -14.80
N LEU A 255 20.09 -16.61 -15.53
CA LEU A 255 18.68 -16.98 -15.33
C LEU A 255 18.45 -17.69 -13.98
N LYS A 256 19.51 -18.01 -13.23
CA LYS A 256 19.43 -18.59 -11.89
C LYS A 256 19.39 -17.51 -10.81
N PHE A 257 18.59 -16.46 -11.02
CA PHE A 257 18.52 -15.32 -10.10
C PHE A 257 18.07 -15.71 -8.68
N LYS A 258 17.43 -16.87 -8.50
CA LYS A 258 17.12 -17.45 -7.17
C LYS A 258 18.35 -18.06 -6.48
N ASP A 259 19.25 -18.68 -7.24
CA ASP A 259 20.50 -19.25 -6.71
C ASP A 259 21.57 -18.17 -6.52
N GLU A 260 21.45 -17.06 -7.25
CA GLU A 260 22.27 -15.87 -7.13
C GLU A 260 21.68 -14.93 -6.07
N CYS A 261 22.53 -14.15 -5.38
CA CYS A 261 22.05 -13.17 -4.41
C CYS A 261 21.46 -11.94 -5.12
N CYS A 262 20.38 -12.14 -5.87
CA CYS A 262 19.64 -11.07 -6.50
C CYS A 262 18.69 -10.49 -5.43
N PHE A 263 19.11 -9.41 -4.78
CA PHE A 263 18.36 -8.73 -3.70
C PHE A 263 18.30 -9.50 -2.38
N CYS A 264 19.23 -10.43 -2.14
CA CYS A 264 19.18 -11.29 -0.96
C CYS A 264 19.79 -10.67 0.31
N LYS A 265 20.37 -9.46 0.21
CA LYS A 265 20.92 -8.73 1.36
C LYS A 265 20.05 -7.53 1.71
N PRO A 266 19.86 -7.24 3.00
CA PRO A 266 19.03 -6.14 3.43
C PRO A 266 19.57 -4.81 2.89
N ASN A 267 18.64 -3.94 2.47
CA ASN A 267 18.97 -2.55 2.10
C ASN A 267 19.11 -1.65 3.34
N GLY A 268 18.65 -2.13 4.50
CA GLY A 268 18.76 -1.44 5.79
C GLY A 268 17.72 -0.34 6.01
N VAL A 269 16.90 0.00 5.01
CA VAL A 269 15.77 0.93 5.17
C VAL A 269 14.67 0.21 5.94
N ARG A 270 14.31 0.71 7.12
CA ARG A 270 13.24 0.11 7.95
C ARG A 270 11.89 0.56 7.44
N SER A 271 11.06 -0.39 7.05
CA SER A 271 9.68 -0.13 6.60
C SER A 271 8.78 -1.35 6.83
N SER A 272 7.52 -1.28 6.42
CA SER A 272 6.69 -2.48 6.19
C SER A 272 7.00 -3.11 4.83
N GLN A 273 6.53 -4.34 4.58
CA GLN A 273 6.55 -4.90 3.22
C GLN A 273 5.68 -4.06 2.30
N VAL A 274 4.40 -3.91 2.65
CA VAL A 274 3.41 -3.14 1.88
C VAL A 274 2.88 -2.01 2.74
N GLY A 275 2.43 -0.90 2.15
CA GLY A 275 1.73 0.13 2.90
C GLY A 275 0.29 -0.30 3.22
N VAL A 276 -0.52 -0.50 2.18
CA VAL A 276 -1.89 -1.03 2.27
C VAL A 276 -2.06 -2.24 1.37
N TRP A 277 -2.48 -3.37 1.93
CA TRP A 277 -2.65 -4.64 1.22
C TRP A 277 -4.11 -5.13 1.31
N VAL A 278 -4.81 -5.22 0.19
CA VAL A 278 -6.12 -5.89 0.13
C VAL A 278 -5.87 -7.26 -0.50
N PRO A 279 -5.74 -8.36 0.28
CA PRO A 279 -5.51 -9.69 -0.26
C PRO A 279 -6.70 -10.21 -1.06
N MET A 280 -6.43 -11.22 -1.89
CA MET A 280 -7.48 -12.09 -2.42
C MET A 280 -8.25 -12.73 -1.26
N SER A 281 -9.56 -12.88 -1.42
CA SER A 281 -10.44 -13.51 -0.43
C SER A 281 -11.01 -14.82 -0.95
N ARG A 282 -11.40 -15.71 -0.03
CA ARG A 282 -12.01 -17.01 -0.33
C ARG A 282 -13.44 -16.90 -0.84
N ASN A 283 -14.16 -15.87 -0.42
CA ASN A 283 -15.52 -15.62 -0.87
C ASN A 283 -15.50 -14.84 -2.20
N VAL A 284 -16.47 -15.15 -3.06
CA VAL A 284 -16.56 -14.58 -4.41
C VAL A 284 -16.81 -13.08 -4.41
N GLU A 285 -17.48 -12.57 -3.37
CA GLU A 285 -17.82 -11.15 -3.28
C GLU A 285 -16.63 -10.26 -2.97
N GLY A 286 -15.48 -10.83 -2.58
CA GLY A 286 -14.29 -10.01 -2.39
C GLY A 286 -14.32 -9.12 -1.16
N SER A 287 -13.31 -8.25 -1.10
CA SER A 287 -13.33 -7.06 -0.25
C SER A 287 -14.01 -5.91 -0.98
N ARG A 288 -14.81 -5.09 -0.28
CA ARG A 288 -15.55 -3.98 -0.94
C ARG A 288 -15.80 -2.77 -0.07
N HIS A 289 -16.06 -1.63 -0.71
CA HIS A 289 -16.24 -0.32 -0.05
C HIS A 289 -15.01 0.05 0.78
N ILE A 290 -13.84 0.04 0.12
CA ILE A 290 -12.55 0.31 0.76
C ILE A 290 -12.16 1.75 0.50
N LEU A 291 -11.90 2.53 1.56
CA LEU A 291 -11.44 3.91 1.46
C LEU A 291 -10.03 4.04 2.04
N VAL A 292 -9.09 4.48 1.20
CA VAL A 292 -7.72 4.87 1.59
C VAL A 292 -7.57 6.35 1.27
N ARG A 293 -7.52 7.22 2.29
CA ARG A 293 -7.52 8.68 2.09
C ARG A 293 -6.48 9.41 2.92
N ASN A 294 -5.78 10.37 2.33
CA ASN A 294 -4.79 11.18 3.08
C ASN A 294 -3.78 10.26 3.77
N VAL A 295 -3.09 9.44 2.97
CA VAL A 295 -2.05 8.52 3.43
C VAL A 295 -0.72 8.99 2.87
N VAL A 296 0.28 9.12 3.75
CA VAL A 296 1.65 9.47 3.40
C VAL A 296 2.56 8.29 3.75
N SER A 297 3.38 7.82 2.82
CA SER A 297 4.39 6.79 3.06
C SER A 297 5.76 7.22 2.54
N SER A 298 6.79 7.06 3.38
CA SER A 298 8.18 7.44 3.03
C SER A 298 8.99 6.29 2.42
N SER A 299 8.58 5.04 2.63
CA SER A 299 9.19 3.83 2.07
C SER A 299 8.33 2.57 2.30
N THR A 300 8.50 1.54 1.46
CA THR A 300 7.95 0.17 1.65
C THR A 300 8.88 -0.85 0.97
N GLN A 301 9.10 -2.05 1.52
CA GLN A 301 10.01 -3.06 0.89
C GLN A 301 9.45 -3.67 -0.40
N ALA A 302 8.14 -3.56 -0.59
CA ALA A 302 7.39 -3.92 -1.76
C ALA A 302 6.45 -2.77 -2.11
N ASP A 303 5.16 -3.05 -2.34
CA ASP A 303 4.23 -2.09 -2.90
C ASP A 303 3.83 -0.98 -1.93
N GLY A 304 3.40 0.16 -2.48
CA GLY A 304 2.73 1.20 -1.69
C GLY A 304 1.32 0.76 -1.28
N VAL A 305 0.44 0.61 -2.27
CA VAL A 305 -0.92 0.10 -2.14
C VAL A 305 -1.13 -0.98 -3.19
N ASN A 306 -1.59 -2.16 -2.79
CA ASN A 306 -1.96 -3.22 -3.72
C ASN A 306 -3.36 -3.77 -3.41
N LEU A 307 -4.22 -3.72 -4.43
CA LEU A 307 -5.59 -4.21 -4.40
C LEU A 307 -5.67 -5.53 -5.15
N HIS A 308 -5.61 -6.65 -4.43
CA HIS A 308 -5.46 -7.98 -4.98
C HIS A 308 -6.75 -8.83 -4.88
N GLY A 309 -7.04 -9.59 -5.95
CA GLY A 309 -8.20 -10.49 -6.04
C GLY A 309 -9.51 -9.79 -6.39
N SER A 310 -10.62 -10.29 -5.83
CA SER A 310 -11.96 -9.69 -6.01
C SER A 310 -12.07 -8.44 -5.12
N VAL A 311 -12.00 -7.26 -5.73
CA VAL A 311 -12.13 -5.97 -5.05
C VAL A 311 -13.18 -5.12 -5.77
N ASP A 312 -14.19 -4.65 -5.04
CA ASP A 312 -15.26 -3.79 -5.58
C ASP A 312 -15.39 -2.48 -4.79
N ASP A 313 -15.63 -1.38 -5.50
CA ASP A 313 -15.84 -0.04 -4.92
C ASP A 313 -14.71 0.35 -3.94
N ALA A 314 -13.48 0.39 -4.45
CA ALA A 314 -12.31 0.82 -3.70
C ALA A 314 -11.85 2.20 -4.18
N LEU A 315 -11.61 3.12 -3.23
CA LEU A 315 -11.15 4.48 -3.49
C LEU A 315 -9.85 4.75 -2.73
N VAL A 316 -8.78 4.98 -3.48
CA VAL A 316 -7.52 5.53 -2.99
C VAL A 316 -7.45 7.00 -3.41
N GLN A 317 -7.44 7.93 -2.46
CA GLN A 317 -7.51 9.37 -2.75
C GLN A 317 -6.56 10.21 -1.89
N THR A 318 -5.95 11.24 -2.49
CA THR A 318 -5.11 12.18 -1.74
C THR A 318 -3.99 11.43 -1.02
N ALA A 319 -3.33 10.51 -1.72
CA ALA A 319 -2.25 9.70 -1.18
C ALA A 319 -0.89 10.21 -1.70
N TYR A 320 0.15 10.03 -0.90
CA TYR A 320 1.54 10.31 -1.25
C TYR A 320 2.39 9.10 -0.85
N PHE A 321 3.00 8.44 -1.82
CA PHE A 321 3.86 7.28 -1.57
C PHE A 321 5.20 7.49 -2.29
N GLN A 322 6.29 7.21 -1.59
CA GLN A 322 7.62 7.28 -2.18
C GLN A 322 8.51 6.10 -1.78
N ASN A 323 9.53 5.85 -2.59
CA ASN A 323 10.62 4.91 -2.32
C ASN A 323 10.14 3.49 -2.00
N THR A 324 9.34 2.91 -2.88
CA THR A 324 8.87 1.53 -2.76
C THR A 324 9.94 0.57 -3.29
N GLY A 325 9.90 -0.69 -2.87
CA GLY A 325 10.72 -1.76 -3.44
C GLY A 325 10.08 -2.45 -4.64
N ASP A 326 8.90 -1.97 -5.03
CA ASP A 326 8.05 -2.51 -6.08
C ASP A 326 7.12 -1.39 -6.61
N ASP A 327 5.90 -1.70 -7.05
CA ASP A 327 4.90 -0.79 -7.57
C ASP A 327 4.33 0.13 -6.48
N ILE A 328 4.01 1.38 -6.80
CA ILE A 328 3.39 2.29 -5.83
C ILE A 328 1.90 2.03 -5.70
N TYR A 329 1.18 1.99 -6.83
CA TYR A 329 -0.26 1.72 -6.88
C TYR A 329 -0.54 0.53 -7.79
N ALA A 330 -0.91 -0.60 -7.20
CA ALA A 330 -1.18 -1.84 -7.91
C ALA A 330 -2.66 -2.24 -7.82
N VAL A 331 -3.21 -2.71 -8.94
CA VAL A 331 -4.46 -3.47 -8.99
C VAL A 331 -4.15 -4.85 -9.55
N TRP A 332 -4.19 -5.86 -8.69
CA TRP A 332 -3.89 -7.23 -9.07
C TRP A 332 -5.13 -8.12 -9.01
N GLY A 333 -5.99 -8.02 -10.01
CA GLY A 333 -7.20 -8.80 -10.07
C GLY A 333 -6.99 -10.28 -10.38
N ALA A 334 -5.86 -10.64 -11.01
CA ALA A 334 -5.69 -11.94 -11.67
C ALA A 334 -6.91 -12.19 -12.58
N VAL A 335 -7.67 -13.27 -12.34
CA VAL A 335 -8.92 -13.59 -13.07
C VAL A 335 -10.20 -13.16 -12.34
N MET A 336 -10.08 -12.49 -11.19
CA MET A 336 -11.18 -12.17 -10.26
C MET A 336 -11.89 -10.85 -10.56
N ASN A 337 -11.46 -10.13 -11.60
CA ASN A 337 -12.20 -9.00 -12.19
C ASN A 337 -12.56 -7.85 -11.22
N PRO A 338 -11.60 -7.27 -10.48
CA PRO A 338 -11.86 -6.10 -9.64
C PRO A 338 -12.51 -4.97 -10.45
N THR A 339 -13.45 -4.28 -9.81
CA THR A 339 -14.34 -3.33 -10.48
C THR A 339 -14.60 -2.10 -9.63
N ASN A 340 -14.94 -0.98 -10.27
CA ASN A 340 -15.17 0.31 -9.62
C ASN A 340 -14.00 0.76 -8.73
N VAL A 341 -12.77 0.42 -9.13
CA VAL A 341 -11.57 0.84 -8.41
C VAL A 341 -11.17 2.24 -8.89
N VAL A 342 -10.84 3.13 -7.97
CA VAL A 342 -10.45 4.51 -8.27
C VAL A 342 -9.20 4.89 -7.49
N PHE A 343 -8.18 5.36 -8.20
CA PHE A 343 -7.04 6.08 -7.62
C PHE A 343 -7.14 7.53 -8.07
N ARG A 344 -7.17 8.48 -7.14
CA ARG A 344 -7.23 9.89 -7.52
C ARG A 344 -6.46 10.87 -6.66
N ASP A 345 -6.10 12.01 -7.24
CA ASP A 345 -5.44 13.14 -6.57
C ASP A 345 -4.21 12.70 -5.77
N SER A 346 -3.38 11.81 -6.32
CA SER A 346 -2.33 11.10 -5.58
C SER A 346 -0.95 11.24 -6.25
N VAL A 347 0.09 11.07 -5.46
CA VAL A 347 1.49 11.30 -5.85
C VAL A 347 2.31 10.04 -5.58
N ALA A 348 2.96 9.53 -6.62
CA ALA A 348 3.84 8.36 -6.61
C ALA A 348 5.27 8.79 -6.94
N ILE A 349 6.26 8.49 -6.10
CA ILE A 349 7.65 8.93 -6.29
C ILE A 349 8.65 7.78 -6.14
N ASN A 350 9.57 7.66 -7.09
CA ASN A 350 10.72 6.77 -7.03
C ASN A 350 10.35 5.29 -6.79
N PRO A 351 9.46 4.70 -7.63
CA PRO A 351 9.05 3.31 -7.48
C PRO A 351 10.21 2.33 -7.69
N GLY A 352 10.16 1.16 -7.05
CA GLY A 352 11.16 0.09 -7.20
C GLY A 352 12.57 0.38 -6.63
N VAL A 353 12.83 1.58 -6.10
CA VAL A 353 14.18 2.01 -5.70
C VAL A 353 14.81 1.19 -4.58
N LEU A 354 14.01 0.55 -3.71
CA LEU A 354 14.55 -0.29 -2.63
C LEU A 354 14.99 -1.68 -3.11
N ARG A 355 14.67 -2.04 -4.36
CA ARG A 355 15.12 -3.24 -5.07
C ARG A 355 15.55 -2.86 -6.50
N PRO A 356 16.60 -2.03 -6.66
CA PRO A 356 16.96 -1.48 -7.96
C PRO A 356 17.45 -2.60 -8.90
N ASN A 357 16.98 -2.62 -10.15
CA ASN A 357 17.17 -3.69 -11.14
C ASN A 357 16.16 -4.86 -11.06
N TRP A 358 15.07 -4.73 -10.30
CA TRP A 358 13.99 -5.72 -10.24
C TRP A 358 12.78 -5.31 -11.11
N TYR A 359 11.80 -4.62 -10.52
CA TYR A 359 10.67 -3.98 -11.18
C TYR A 359 10.04 -2.96 -10.20
N GLY A 360 9.29 -1.98 -10.72
CA GLY A 360 8.51 -1.06 -9.90
C GLY A 360 7.99 0.14 -10.69
N ASN A 361 6.67 0.27 -10.77
CA ASN A 361 5.95 1.30 -11.50
C ASN A 361 5.24 2.27 -10.56
N CYS A 362 4.89 3.47 -11.03
CA CYS A 362 3.97 4.32 -10.28
C CYS A 362 2.57 3.69 -10.21
N VAL A 363 2.12 3.12 -11.33
CA VAL A 363 0.85 2.38 -11.44
C VAL A 363 1.08 1.09 -12.21
N ALA A 364 0.63 -0.02 -11.66
CA ALA A 364 0.61 -1.32 -12.33
C ALA A 364 -0.76 -1.99 -12.24
N THR A 365 -1.15 -2.72 -13.29
CA THR A 365 -2.33 -3.59 -13.24
C THR A 365 -2.03 -4.99 -13.74
N TYR A 366 -2.68 -5.96 -13.12
CA TYR A 366 -2.53 -7.39 -13.40
C TYR A 366 -3.92 -8.05 -13.50
N GLY A 367 -4.68 -7.68 -14.52
CA GLY A 367 -6.07 -8.14 -14.73
C GLY A 367 -7.09 -7.35 -13.91
N LEU A 368 -8.20 -6.95 -14.52
CA LEU A 368 -9.30 -6.19 -13.90
C LEU A 368 -10.51 -6.06 -14.82
N LYS A 369 -11.66 -5.73 -14.23
CA LYS A 369 -12.85 -5.30 -14.97
C LYS A 369 -12.89 -3.79 -15.17
N SER A 370 -12.76 -2.98 -14.12
CA SER A 370 -12.78 -1.53 -14.30
C SER A 370 -11.97 -0.77 -13.25
N VAL A 371 -11.17 0.19 -13.74
CA VAL A 371 -10.36 1.09 -12.91
C VAL A 371 -10.32 2.50 -13.49
N VAL A 372 -10.27 3.50 -12.60
CA VAL A 372 -10.04 4.91 -12.94
C VAL A 372 -8.80 5.42 -12.22
N PHE A 373 -7.86 5.96 -12.98
CA PHE A 373 -6.70 6.70 -12.49
C PHE A 373 -6.91 8.18 -12.81
N ALA A 374 -7.06 9.04 -11.80
CA ALA A 374 -7.37 10.45 -12.01
C ALA A 374 -6.48 11.42 -11.24
N ASN A 375 -6.02 12.50 -11.87
CA ASN A 375 -5.13 13.50 -11.25
C ASN A 375 -3.92 12.86 -10.53
N LEU A 376 -3.21 11.96 -11.20
CA LEU A 376 -2.03 11.30 -10.65
C LEU A 376 -0.75 12.02 -11.05
N THR A 377 0.13 12.28 -10.08
CA THR A 377 1.50 12.71 -10.34
C THR A 377 2.45 11.54 -10.10
N CYS A 378 3.27 11.23 -11.08
CA CYS A 378 4.34 10.24 -10.95
C CYS A 378 5.69 10.95 -11.11
N ARG A 379 6.63 10.69 -10.19
CA ARG A 379 8.02 11.13 -10.30
C ARG A 379 8.93 9.91 -10.32
N ALA A 380 9.70 9.74 -11.38
CA ALA A 380 10.58 8.59 -11.55
C ALA A 380 12.00 9.04 -11.91
N PRO A 381 13.05 8.32 -11.46
CA PRO A 381 14.42 8.67 -11.83
C PRO A 381 14.59 8.66 -13.35
N THR A 382 15.24 9.71 -13.88
CA THR A 382 15.76 9.71 -15.24
C THR A 382 16.91 8.72 -15.27
N LEU A 383 16.69 7.55 -15.84
CA LEU A 383 17.72 6.52 -15.86
C LEU A 383 18.85 6.96 -16.80
N GLU A 384 20.03 7.26 -16.25
CA GLU A 384 21.24 7.51 -17.05
C GLU A 384 21.63 6.30 -17.92
N ARG A 385 21.17 5.09 -17.55
CA ARG A 385 21.37 3.84 -18.29
C ARG A 385 20.05 3.10 -18.48
N PRO A 386 19.77 2.63 -19.70
CA PRO A 386 18.44 2.22 -20.14
C PRO A 386 17.89 0.95 -19.47
N ILE A 387 16.56 0.90 -19.39
CA ILE A 387 15.73 -0.29 -19.19
C ILE A 387 15.81 -1.14 -20.47
N PRO A 388 16.26 -2.40 -20.40
CA PRO A 388 16.16 -3.35 -21.50
C PRO A 388 14.71 -3.79 -21.65
N SER A 389 14.23 -3.88 -22.88
CA SER A 389 12.86 -4.34 -23.14
C SER A 389 12.69 -5.81 -22.71
N PRO A 390 11.48 -6.21 -22.24
CA PRO A 390 11.11 -7.61 -22.10
C PRO A 390 11.15 -8.29 -23.48
N GLY A 391 12.28 -8.93 -23.82
CA GLY A 391 12.48 -9.58 -25.11
C GLY A 391 13.78 -9.22 -25.83
N ASP A 392 14.52 -8.20 -25.38
CA ASP A 392 15.89 -8.01 -25.89
C ASP A 392 16.73 -9.25 -25.51
N PRO A 393 17.51 -9.83 -26.45
CA PRO A 393 18.45 -10.90 -26.14
C PRO A 393 19.48 -10.34 -25.17
N LYS A 394 19.19 -10.50 -23.87
CA LYS A 394 19.82 -9.78 -22.77
C LYS A 394 21.34 -9.83 -22.93
N PRO A 395 22.03 -8.70 -23.17
CA PRO A 395 23.41 -8.62 -22.74
C PRO A 395 23.42 -8.96 -21.25
N ARG A 396 24.30 -9.86 -20.82
CA ARG A 396 24.51 -10.15 -19.40
C ARG A 396 24.64 -8.84 -18.63
N GLY A 397 23.82 -8.62 -17.60
CA GLY A 397 23.87 -7.42 -16.77
C GLY A 397 23.02 -6.24 -17.24
N SER A 398 22.04 -6.47 -18.11
CA SER A 398 21.04 -5.47 -18.49
C SER A 398 19.96 -5.35 -17.40
N ILE A 399 19.75 -4.14 -16.91
CA ILE A 399 19.07 -3.79 -15.65
C ILE A 399 17.56 -3.59 -15.88
N ASN A 400 16.71 -4.45 -15.36
CA ASN A 400 15.25 -4.24 -15.39
C ASN A 400 14.89 -3.10 -14.40
N ILE A 401 14.78 -1.85 -14.86
CA ILE A 401 14.14 -0.81 -14.05
C ILE A 401 12.96 -0.28 -14.82
N ASP A 402 11.83 -0.98 -14.80
CA ASP A 402 10.57 -0.50 -15.38
C ASP A 402 9.97 0.65 -14.54
N THR A 403 10.70 1.76 -14.31
CA THR A 403 10.10 2.94 -13.69
C THR A 403 9.20 3.63 -14.70
N SER A 404 7.97 3.13 -14.82
CA SER A 404 6.96 3.66 -15.71
C SER A 404 5.82 4.35 -14.95
N MET A 405 5.10 5.21 -15.65
CA MET A 405 3.91 5.83 -15.06
C MET A 405 2.76 4.82 -14.96
N PHE A 406 2.41 4.18 -16.06
CA PHE A 406 1.34 3.18 -16.14
C PHE A 406 1.85 1.92 -16.85
N PHE A 407 1.76 0.78 -16.18
CA PHE A 407 2.06 -0.52 -16.77
C PHE A 407 0.87 -1.46 -16.65
N PHE A 408 0.49 -2.08 -17.76
CA PHE A 408 -0.64 -3.03 -17.82
C PHE A 408 -0.12 -4.41 -18.18
N HIS A 409 0.04 -5.27 -17.18
CA HIS A 409 0.52 -6.63 -17.35
C HIS A 409 -0.56 -7.55 -17.88
N SER A 410 -0.22 -8.38 -18.87
CA SER A 410 -0.96 -9.56 -19.33
C SER A 410 -0.46 -10.87 -18.69
N SER A 411 0.58 -10.79 -17.87
CA SER A 411 1.21 -11.89 -17.13
C SER A 411 0.62 -12.05 -15.73
N PHE A 412 1.17 -12.96 -14.89
CA PHE A 412 0.71 -13.19 -13.50
C PHE A 412 -0.78 -13.54 -13.38
N SER A 413 -1.26 -14.39 -14.30
CA SER A 413 -2.68 -14.79 -14.38
C SER A 413 -3.64 -13.61 -14.61
N ALA A 414 -3.16 -12.48 -15.15
CA ALA A 414 -3.99 -11.34 -15.49
C ALA A 414 -5.09 -11.73 -16.50
N GLY A 415 -6.34 -11.49 -16.11
CA GLY A 415 -7.51 -11.60 -16.97
C GLY A 415 -8.13 -10.23 -17.20
N TYR A 416 -8.27 -9.84 -18.47
CA TYR A 416 -9.05 -8.68 -18.89
C TYR A 416 -10.31 -9.15 -19.65
N PRO A 417 -11.46 -9.30 -18.97
CA PRO A 417 -12.67 -9.82 -19.57
C PRO A 417 -13.22 -8.85 -20.64
N GLU A 418 -14.11 -9.34 -21.50
CA GLU A 418 -14.83 -8.49 -22.46
C GLU A 418 -15.48 -7.30 -21.76
N GLY A 419 -15.35 -6.10 -22.33
CA GLY A 419 -15.84 -4.87 -21.72
C GLY A 419 -15.08 -4.44 -20.46
N ASN A 420 -13.84 -4.91 -20.24
CA ASN A 420 -12.95 -4.27 -19.27
C ASN A 420 -12.73 -2.79 -19.65
N SER A 421 -12.34 -1.96 -18.69
CA SER A 421 -12.13 -0.53 -18.91
C SER A 421 -11.07 0.04 -17.95
N VAL A 422 -9.98 0.55 -18.51
CA VAL A 422 -9.00 1.39 -17.82
C VAL A 422 -9.22 2.84 -18.25
N LYS A 423 -9.55 3.72 -17.31
CA LYS A 423 -9.70 5.16 -17.58
C LYS A 423 -8.56 5.93 -16.94
N ILE A 424 -7.80 6.68 -17.74
CA ILE A 424 -6.77 7.59 -17.25
C ILE A 424 -7.27 9.02 -17.46
N ASN A 425 -7.34 9.85 -16.42
CA ASN A 425 -7.83 11.21 -16.53
C ASN A 425 -7.00 12.23 -15.74
N GLY A 426 -6.27 13.12 -16.40
CA GLY A 426 -5.44 14.11 -15.71
C GLY A 426 -4.24 13.43 -15.04
N TRP A 427 -3.08 13.57 -15.64
CA TRP A 427 -1.87 12.94 -15.14
C TRP A 427 -0.68 13.87 -15.38
N THR A 428 0.33 13.74 -14.53
CA THR A 428 1.60 14.46 -14.60
C THR A 428 2.73 13.46 -14.39
N PHE A 429 3.71 13.43 -15.29
CA PHE A 429 4.86 12.55 -15.20
C PHE A 429 6.14 13.37 -15.26
N GLU A 430 6.95 13.29 -14.22
CA GLU A 430 8.14 14.12 -14.00
C GLU A 430 9.33 13.24 -13.62
N ASP A 431 10.54 13.78 -13.80
CA ASP A 431 11.70 13.23 -13.12
C ASP A 431 11.68 13.57 -11.61
N LEU A 432 12.68 13.09 -10.87
CA LEU A 432 12.78 13.35 -9.43
C LEU A 432 13.06 14.82 -9.09
N GLU A 433 13.53 15.62 -10.06
CA GLU A 433 13.74 17.06 -9.92
C GLU A 433 12.46 17.87 -10.23
N GLY A 434 11.40 17.20 -10.71
CA GLY A 434 10.13 17.82 -11.08
C GLY A 434 10.08 18.28 -12.54
N SER A 435 11.05 17.93 -13.38
CA SER A 435 11.02 18.24 -14.81
C SER A 435 10.07 17.29 -15.52
N SER A 436 9.06 17.84 -16.21
CA SER A 436 8.06 17.02 -16.89
C SER A 436 8.66 16.20 -18.05
N TYR A 437 8.36 14.91 -18.08
CA TYR A 437 8.60 14.06 -19.25
C TYR A 437 7.66 14.47 -20.39
N ARG A 438 8.19 14.48 -21.61
CA ARG A 438 7.43 14.81 -22.83
C ARG A 438 7.46 13.67 -23.82
N ALA A 439 6.38 13.51 -24.60
CA ALA A 439 6.28 12.50 -25.64
C ALA A 439 7.47 12.53 -26.64
N GLY A 440 7.96 13.71 -26.99
CA GLY A 440 9.12 13.86 -27.87
C GLY A 440 10.46 13.35 -27.29
N GLY A 441 10.53 13.16 -25.97
CA GLY A 441 11.69 12.55 -25.30
C GLY A 441 11.60 11.03 -25.19
N GLY A 442 10.44 10.43 -25.46
CA GLY A 442 10.25 8.98 -25.42
C GLY A 442 10.05 8.37 -26.81
N SER A 443 9.58 7.12 -26.83
CA SER A 443 9.28 6.38 -28.04
C SER A 443 7.76 6.22 -28.19
N MET A 444 7.25 6.51 -29.38
CA MET A 444 5.82 6.34 -29.66
C MET A 444 5.51 4.85 -29.88
N ASN A 445 4.51 4.33 -29.18
CA ASN A 445 3.94 2.98 -29.29
C ASN A 445 4.85 1.79 -28.93
N GLU A 446 6.16 1.95 -28.92
CA GLU A 446 7.11 0.90 -28.55
C GLU A 446 8.09 1.43 -27.50
N PRO A 447 8.40 0.67 -26.43
CA PRO A 447 9.54 0.99 -25.58
C PRO A 447 10.83 0.98 -26.41
N ALA A 448 11.69 1.98 -26.24
CA ALA A 448 13.07 1.89 -26.72
C ALA A 448 14.02 2.01 -25.53
N PRO A 449 15.24 1.45 -25.62
CA PRO A 449 16.20 1.54 -24.52
C PRO A 449 16.39 2.98 -24.05
N GLY A 450 16.08 3.23 -22.78
CA GLY A 450 16.28 4.52 -22.12
C GLY A 450 15.25 5.58 -22.50
N LYS A 451 14.15 5.15 -23.13
CA LYS A 451 13.03 5.99 -23.52
C LYS A 451 11.75 5.41 -22.97
N MET A 452 10.95 6.30 -22.41
CA MET A 452 9.59 5.97 -21.99
C MET A 452 8.73 5.63 -23.21
N ALA A 453 7.88 4.61 -23.07
CA ALA A 453 6.83 4.34 -24.04
C ALA A 453 5.70 5.37 -23.90
N TRP A 454 5.33 5.98 -25.02
CA TRP A 454 4.20 6.90 -25.13
C TRP A 454 3.20 6.31 -26.10
N THR A 455 1.99 6.05 -25.64
CA THR A 455 0.97 5.39 -26.44
C THR A 455 -0.18 6.35 -26.71
N ARG A 456 -0.63 6.39 -27.96
CA ARG A 456 -1.77 7.19 -28.38
C ARG A 456 -3.04 6.37 -28.23
N SER A 457 -3.98 6.83 -27.40
CA SER A 457 -5.31 6.23 -27.30
C SER A 457 -6.18 6.56 -28.52
N ASP A 458 -7.28 5.83 -28.71
CA ASP A 458 -8.19 5.97 -29.86
C ASP A 458 -8.74 7.38 -30.07
N ASN A 459 -8.91 8.14 -28.98
CA ASN A 459 -9.35 9.54 -29.02
C ASN A 459 -8.20 10.54 -29.30
N GLY A 460 -7.00 10.05 -29.66
CA GLY A 460 -5.84 10.84 -30.04
C GLY A 460 -5.01 11.39 -28.89
N VAL A 461 -5.40 11.19 -27.63
CA VAL A 461 -4.63 11.62 -26.45
C VAL A 461 -3.42 10.70 -26.28
N VAL A 462 -2.27 11.26 -25.94
CA VAL A 462 -1.03 10.52 -25.72
C VAL A 462 -0.78 10.45 -24.22
N ALA A 463 -0.50 9.25 -23.68
CA ALA A 463 -0.12 9.04 -22.29
C ALA A 463 1.06 8.06 -22.18
N PRO A 464 1.87 8.16 -21.11
CA PRO A 464 3.02 7.29 -20.88
C PRO A 464 2.54 5.97 -20.28
N HIS A 465 2.00 5.09 -21.12
CA HIS A 465 1.58 3.76 -20.70
C HIS A 465 2.17 2.66 -21.58
N GLN A 466 2.44 1.53 -20.95
CA GLN A 466 2.93 0.31 -21.57
C GLN A 466 1.99 -0.85 -21.29
N ILE A 467 1.89 -1.75 -22.26
CA ILE A 467 1.25 -3.06 -22.12
C ILE A 467 2.37 -4.09 -22.31
N ASP A 468 2.36 -5.15 -21.49
CA ASP A 468 3.34 -6.23 -21.60
C ASP A 468 3.29 -6.86 -23.01
N ALA A 469 4.47 -7.10 -23.59
CA ALA A 469 4.63 -7.42 -25.01
C ALA A 469 4.64 -8.93 -25.28
N ALA A 470 3.86 -9.76 -24.58
CA ALA A 470 3.79 -11.20 -24.86
C ALA A 470 2.58 -11.81 -24.11
N THR A 471 1.88 -12.86 -24.51
CA THR A 471 2.07 -13.96 -25.49
C THR A 471 0.68 -14.40 -25.97
N GLU A 472 0.43 -14.47 -27.29
CA GLU A 472 -0.61 -15.26 -27.99
C GLU A 472 -2.10 -15.22 -27.56
N THR A 473 -2.46 -14.62 -26.43
CA THR A 473 -3.84 -14.56 -25.96
C THR A 473 -4.47 -13.26 -26.40
N SER A 474 -5.60 -13.36 -27.07
CA SER A 474 -6.45 -12.31 -27.63
C SER A 474 -7.05 -11.33 -26.59
N GLN A 475 -6.36 -11.06 -25.47
CA GLN A 475 -6.88 -10.18 -24.43
C GLN A 475 -6.71 -8.72 -24.85
N HIS A 476 -7.84 -8.06 -25.12
CA HIS A 476 -7.89 -6.64 -25.42
C HIS A 476 -8.04 -5.85 -24.12
N ILE A 477 -7.05 -5.02 -23.79
CA ILE A 477 -7.14 -4.06 -22.68
C ILE A 477 -7.71 -2.75 -23.22
N ASN A 478 -8.92 -2.38 -22.78
CA ASN A 478 -9.57 -1.17 -23.27
C ASN A 478 -9.12 0.05 -22.43
N ILE A 479 -8.19 0.82 -22.97
CA ILE A 479 -7.62 1.98 -22.30
C ILE A 479 -8.19 3.25 -22.92
N VAL A 480 -8.82 4.09 -22.09
CA VAL A 480 -9.33 5.41 -22.52
C VAL A 480 -8.64 6.51 -21.73
N VAL A 481 -7.94 7.39 -22.43
CA VAL A 481 -7.14 8.48 -21.84
C VAL A 481 -7.82 9.83 -22.05
N TRP A 482 -7.97 10.62 -21.00
CA TRP A 482 -8.65 11.91 -20.99
C TRP A 482 -7.71 12.96 -20.40
N GLY A 483 -7.24 13.88 -21.23
CA GLY A 483 -6.45 15.03 -20.77
C GLY A 483 -5.15 14.66 -20.04
N CYS A 484 -4.38 15.70 -19.75
CA CYS A 484 -3.15 15.68 -18.97
C CYS A 484 -3.17 17.00 -18.20
N ALA A 485 -2.84 16.97 -16.91
CA ALA A 485 -3.13 18.07 -15.99
C ALA A 485 -2.40 19.36 -16.42
N ASP A 486 -1.18 19.21 -16.90
CA ASP A 486 -0.31 20.31 -17.29
C ASP A 486 -0.05 20.30 -18.80
N SER A 487 -1.01 20.81 -19.58
CA SER A 487 -0.79 21.23 -20.97
C SER A 487 0.02 20.25 -21.84
N CYS A 488 -0.38 18.99 -21.90
CA CYS A 488 -0.03 18.11 -23.03
C CYS A 488 -0.70 18.56 -24.35
N ARG A 489 -0.81 19.88 -24.57
CA ARG A 489 -0.80 20.45 -25.92
C ARG A 489 0.57 20.14 -26.46
N LEU A 490 0.71 18.91 -26.97
CA LEU A 490 1.80 18.54 -27.84
C LEU A 490 2.02 19.74 -28.76
N GLY A 491 3.21 20.32 -28.72
CA GLY A 491 3.70 21.24 -29.75
C GLY A 491 3.83 20.56 -31.11
N TYR A 492 3.03 19.52 -31.37
CA TYR A 492 2.73 19.02 -32.69
C TYR A 492 1.89 20.10 -33.38
N GLN A 493 2.57 21.14 -33.87
CA GLN A 493 2.13 21.90 -35.03
C GLN A 493 2.17 20.95 -36.25
N GLY A 494 1.40 19.87 -36.20
CA GLY A 494 1.13 19.02 -37.33
C GLY A 494 0.18 19.79 -38.23
N THR A 495 0.70 20.22 -39.38
CA THR A 495 -0.07 20.69 -40.53
C THR A 495 -1.38 19.91 -40.66
N SER A 496 -2.49 20.65 -40.75
CA SER A 496 -3.83 20.12 -41.02
C SER A 496 -3.78 19.00 -42.09
N PRO A 497 -4.27 17.78 -41.81
CA PRO A 497 -4.47 16.80 -42.87
C PRO A 497 -5.72 17.22 -43.64
N SER A 498 -5.53 17.95 -44.74
CA SER A 498 -6.59 18.27 -45.71
C SER A 498 -6.91 17.11 -46.65
N THR A 499 -6.77 15.85 -46.20
CA THR A 499 -7.07 14.68 -47.01
C THR A 499 -8.24 13.92 -46.37
N PRO A 500 -9.38 13.77 -47.07
CA PRO A 500 -10.49 12.98 -46.57
C PRO A 500 -10.04 11.52 -46.41
N ILE A 501 -10.16 10.99 -45.20
CA ILE A 501 -10.03 9.56 -44.96
C ILE A 501 -11.20 8.88 -45.69
N GLY A 502 -10.87 8.09 -46.70
CA GLY A 502 -11.81 7.25 -47.43
C GLY A 502 -12.55 6.30 -46.48
N GLY A 503 -13.86 6.20 -46.65
CA GLY A 503 -14.73 5.39 -45.82
C GLY A 503 -14.37 3.91 -45.85
N LEU A 504 -14.17 3.33 -44.66
CA LEU A 504 -14.25 1.90 -44.43
C LEU A 504 -15.70 1.57 -44.03
N THR A 505 -16.41 0.92 -44.94
CA THR A 505 -17.72 0.32 -44.70
C THR A 505 -17.58 -0.97 -43.89
N ASN A 506 -18.18 -1.02 -42.70
CA ASN A 506 -18.49 -2.27 -42.02
C ASN A 506 -19.79 -2.86 -42.60
N LYS A 507 -19.85 -4.19 -42.74
CA LYS A 507 -20.92 -4.97 -43.41
C LYS A 507 -22.29 -4.95 -42.73
N ASN A 508 -22.48 -4.25 -41.62
CA ASN A 508 -23.78 -4.13 -40.96
C ASN A 508 -24.16 -2.65 -40.81
N GLY A 509 -24.78 -2.11 -41.87
CA GLY A 509 -25.12 -0.70 -42.00
C GLY A 509 -26.11 -0.19 -40.96
N VAL A 510 -25.60 0.34 -39.85
CA VAL A 510 -26.33 1.23 -38.94
C VAL A 510 -25.45 2.45 -38.65
N ALA A 511 -25.86 3.61 -39.16
CA ALA A 511 -25.21 4.88 -38.90
C ALA A 511 -25.79 5.51 -37.62
N HIS A 512 -24.96 5.73 -36.61
CA HIS A 512 -25.29 6.58 -35.47
C HIS A 512 -24.58 7.93 -35.64
N SER A 513 -25.35 9.01 -35.81
CA SER A 513 -24.80 10.37 -35.76
C SER A 513 -24.63 10.80 -34.30
N ILE A 514 -23.40 11.05 -33.87
CA ILE A 514 -23.12 11.69 -32.58
C ILE A 514 -23.09 13.20 -32.82
N VAL A 515 -24.10 13.89 -32.29
CA VAL A 515 -24.13 15.36 -32.20
C VAL A 515 -23.27 15.77 -31.00
N GLN A 516 -22.13 16.42 -31.26
CA GLN A 516 -21.41 17.18 -30.24
C GLN A 516 -22.30 18.34 -29.76
N ARG A 517 -22.68 18.36 -28.48
CA ARG A 517 -23.15 19.57 -27.79
C ARG A 517 -22.06 20.07 -26.87
N GLY A 518 -21.83 21.38 -26.98
CA GLY A 518 -20.78 22.11 -26.29
C GLY A 518 -20.92 22.11 -24.77
N SER A 519 -19.77 22.36 -24.17
CA SER A 519 -19.51 22.57 -22.75
C SER A 519 -20.24 23.80 -22.20
N ASP A 520 -21.10 23.59 -21.20
CA ASP A 520 -21.50 24.62 -20.25
C ASP A 520 -20.93 24.27 -18.87
N LEU A 521 -19.96 25.08 -18.43
CA LEU A 521 -19.48 25.14 -17.06
C LEU A 521 -20.54 25.82 -16.20
N ILE A 522 -21.12 25.10 -15.24
CA ILE A 522 -21.86 25.71 -14.13
C ILE A 522 -20.90 25.77 -12.93
N SER A 523 -20.44 26.98 -12.61
CA SER A 523 -19.76 27.28 -11.35
C SER A 523 -20.77 27.27 -10.21
N PHE A 524 -20.57 26.43 -9.20
CA PHE A 524 -21.27 26.57 -7.92
C PHE A 524 -20.41 27.38 -6.96
N VAL A 525 -20.89 28.57 -6.62
CA VAL A 525 -20.43 29.36 -5.47
C VAL A 525 -21.21 28.87 -4.24
N PRO A 526 -20.57 28.60 -3.09
CA PRO A 526 -21.29 28.22 -1.89
C PRO A 526 -21.92 29.46 -1.24
N VAL A 527 -23.23 29.40 -0.98
CA VAL A 527 -23.93 30.35 -0.12
C VAL A 527 -24.03 29.72 1.27
N GLU A 528 -23.35 30.34 2.24
CA GLU A 528 -23.65 30.17 3.66
C GLU A 528 -25.05 30.72 3.96
N LEU A 529 -25.86 29.98 4.72
CA LEU A 529 -26.94 30.59 5.50
C LEU A 529 -27.20 29.77 6.76
N ALA A 530 -27.06 30.47 7.89
CA ALA A 530 -27.28 30.00 9.23
C ALA A 530 -28.78 30.06 9.64
N ALA A 531 -29.06 29.31 10.70
CA ALA A 531 -30.15 29.46 11.68
C ALA A 531 -31.61 29.12 11.27
N GLY A 532 -32.04 27.96 11.78
CA GLY A 532 -33.17 27.85 12.72
C GLY A 532 -34.61 27.98 12.19
N VAL A 533 -35.42 26.94 12.40
CA VAL A 533 -36.72 27.01 13.11
C VAL A 533 -37.24 25.59 13.37
N LEU A 534 -37.71 25.42 14.60
CA LEU A 534 -38.36 24.26 15.19
C LEU A 534 -39.72 24.01 14.53
N VAL A 535 -40.01 22.78 14.07
CA VAL A 535 -41.40 22.31 13.86
C VAL A 535 -41.56 20.93 14.46
N VAL A 536 -42.36 20.89 15.52
CA VAL A 536 -42.89 19.69 16.17
C VAL A 536 -44.06 19.18 15.33
N SER A 537 -44.02 17.92 14.91
CA SER A 537 -45.23 17.19 14.48
C SER A 537 -45.18 15.77 15.01
N ALA A 538 -46.11 15.49 15.92
CA ALA A 538 -46.43 14.18 16.45
C ALA A 538 -47.11 13.32 15.38
N LEU A 539 -46.79 12.02 15.33
CA LEU A 539 -47.65 11.01 14.72
C LEU A 539 -47.62 9.74 15.57
N ALA A 540 -48.83 9.29 15.86
CA ALA A 540 -49.16 8.27 16.83
C ALA A 540 -49.00 6.84 16.29
N ALA A 541 -48.88 5.95 17.26
CA ALA A 541 -48.76 4.50 17.24
C ALA A 541 -49.58 3.71 16.20
N VAL A 542 -48.97 2.63 15.69
CA VAL A 542 -49.65 1.35 15.48
C VAL A 542 -48.79 0.24 16.08
N ALA A 543 -49.31 -0.39 17.13
CA ALA A 543 -48.73 -1.52 17.81
C ALA A 543 -48.97 -2.84 17.04
N ARG A 544 -47.93 -3.67 16.91
CA ARG A 544 -48.09 -5.13 16.73
C ARG A 544 -47.17 -5.86 17.69
N ARG A 545 -47.79 -6.71 18.51
CA ARG A 545 -47.17 -7.67 19.43
C ARG A 545 -46.56 -8.83 18.62
N SER A 546 -45.37 -9.28 19.01
CA SER A 546 -45.13 -10.71 19.31
C SER A 546 -43.76 -10.94 19.97
N PRO A 547 -43.59 -12.03 20.74
CA PRO A 547 -42.58 -12.12 21.79
C PRO A 547 -41.50 -13.17 21.48
N TRP A 548 -40.23 -12.81 21.55
CA TRP A 548 -39.15 -13.76 21.83
C TRP A 548 -38.13 -13.08 22.76
N SER A 549 -38.12 -13.54 24.01
CA SER A 549 -37.18 -13.14 25.05
C SER A 549 -35.88 -13.93 24.90
N LEU A 550 -34.76 -13.24 24.67
CA LEU A 550 -33.44 -13.76 24.99
C LEU A 550 -32.86 -12.90 26.12
N ARG A 551 -32.51 -13.58 27.22
CA ARG A 551 -31.94 -13.01 28.43
C ARG A 551 -30.52 -12.50 28.15
N PRO A 552 -30.10 -11.33 28.65
CA PRO A 552 -28.68 -11.03 28.79
C PRO A 552 -28.13 -11.69 30.06
N SER A 553 -26.95 -12.29 29.93
CA SER A 553 -26.13 -12.79 31.03
C SER A 553 -25.54 -11.62 31.84
N PRO A 554 -25.48 -11.70 33.18
CA PRO A 554 -24.69 -10.78 33.97
C PRO A 554 -23.24 -11.28 34.08
N CYS A 555 -22.27 -10.41 33.79
CA CYS A 555 -20.89 -10.60 34.23
C CYS A 555 -20.84 -10.43 35.75
N GLU A 556 -20.49 -11.49 36.45
CA GLU A 556 -20.12 -11.46 37.87
C GLU A 556 -18.85 -10.65 38.07
N THR A 557 -18.94 -9.65 38.94
CA THR A 557 -17.84 -9.06 39.68
C THR A 557 -17.22 -10.11 40.60
N GLN A 558 -16.01 -10.58 40.29
CA GLN A 558 -15.20 -11.28 41.28
C GLN A 558 -14.61 -10.27 42.28
N GLY A 559 -15.15 -10.32 43.49
CA GLY A 559 -14.60 -9.65 44.66
C GLY A 559 -13.37 -10.38 45.19
N LEU A 560 -12.45 -9.59 45.74
CA LEU A 560 -11.34 -10.01 46.58
C LEU A 560 -11.78 -11.05 47.62
N ILE A 561 -11.00 -12.13 47.75
CA ILE A 561 -10.89 -12.88 49.01
C ILE A 561 -9.43 -12.82 49.44
N ALA A 562 -9.23 -12.29 50.65
CA ALA A 562 -7.99 -12.34 51.40
C ALA A 562 -8.07 -13.45 52.47
N ALA A 563 -6.91 -14.08 52.73
CA ALA A 563 -6.53 -14.97 53.84
C ALA A 563 -7.26 -16.34 53.90
N VAL A 564 -6.58 -17.49 54.06
CA VAL A 564 -5.46 -17.83 54.98
C VAL A 564 -4.32 -18.53 54.27
#